data_AF-A0A845W8Z1-F1
#
_entry.id   AF-A0A845W8Z1-F1
#
_cell.length_a   1.000
_cell.length_b   1.000
_cell.length_c   1.000
_cell.angle_alpha   90.00
_cell.angle_beta   90.00
_cell.angle_gamma   90.00
#
_symmetry.space_group_name_H-M   'P 1'
#
loop_
_entity.id
_entity.type
_entity.pdbx_description
1 polymer ?
#
loop_
_entity_poly.entity_id
_entity_poly.type
_entity_poly.pdbx_seq_one_letter_code
_entity_poly.pdbx_strand_id
1 'polypeptide(L)'
;MAETVESSNLDNTKKLGFCDAPIPKIIYVKNSENGKYLWHFWNHSENKPEAIYHQAIRCFVSGLEIVAKEFLEKEVLKLRIQVLADKPYSIQSGIDSIFSRCFLLSLVKLSPEQVKEPLTIALRGNDTSKGNPATVFCSLYDSRDRYISYDWDASVNIYSIANACQSLLSGQPISPPGPESEPQTKPQTRAQQSEDWIKSHESFEILKQTSKELQRLRWSKQDGVKYLQQVYGKISRQFLTPEELLDFLKRLQSFPTPDNENMEETVF
;
A
#
# COMPACT_ATOMS: atom_id res chain seq x y z
N MET A 1 34.50 32.77 39.33
CA MET A 1 34.76 31.77 38.28
C MET A 1 33.86 30.60 38.63
N ALA A 2 32.61 30.55 38.16
CA ALA A 2 32.20 30.08 36.81
C ALA A 2 32.85 28.71 36.52
N GLU A 3 32.15 27.59 36.36
CA GLU A 3 30.90 27.38 35.60
C GLU A 3 30.01 26.29 36.21
N THR A 4 28.70 26.56 36.15
CA THR A 4 27.59 25.59 36.09
C THR A 4 27.42 25.18 34.61
N VAL A 5 26.59 24.14 34.38
CA VAL A 5 26.00 23.66 33.10
C VAL A 5 26.65 22.32 32.69
N GLU A 6 25.94 21.19 32.59
CA GLU A 6 24.68 21.02 31.87
C GLU A 6 23.84 19.87 32.45
N SER A 7 22.61 20.18 32.82
CA SER A 7 21.54 19.20 33.05
C SER A 7 20.61 19.20 31.84
N SER A 8 19.89 18.09 31.69
CA SER A 8 18.66 17.89 30.90
C SER A 8 18.82 17.38 29.46
N ASN A 9 18.74 16.05 29.31
CA ASN A 9 18.03 15.42 28.19
C ASN A 9 16.80 14.72 28.78
N LEU A 10 15.79 15.52 29.15
CA LEU A 10 14.49 15.00 29.58
C LEU A 10 13.55 14.98 28.38
N ASP A 11 13.40 13.78 27.81
CA ASP A 11 12.23 13.23 27.12
C ASP A 11 11.18 14.25 26.61
N ASN A 12 11.43 14.81 25.42
CA ASN A 12 10.56 15.77 24.74
C ASN A 12 9.28 15.12 24.13
N THR A 13 9.06 13.81 24.35
CA THR A 13 8.01 13.02 23.70
C THR A 13 6.59 13.26 24.23
N LYS A 14 6.44 14.05 25.30
CA LYS A 14 5.14 14.31 25.96
C LYS A 14 4.80 15.79 26.13
N LYS A 15 5.55 16.71 25.52
CA LYS A 15 5.25 18.14 25.62
C LYS A 15 4.11 18.50 24.67
N LEU A 16 2.95 18.87 25.22
CA LEU A 16 1.87 19.46 24.44
C LEU A 16 2.31 20.85 23.93
N GLY A 17 2.19 21.10 22.63
CA GLY A 17 2.60 22.36 22.00
C GLY A 17 3.24 22.15 20.61
N PHE A 18 3.83 23.22 20.06
CA PHE A 18 4.61 23.11 18.83
C PHE A 18 5.82 22.19 19.05
N CYS A 19 5.93 21.18 18.20
CA CYS A 19 7.02 20.23 18.18
C CYS A 19 7.34 19.90 16.73
N ASP A 20 8.52 19.31 16.51
CA ASP A 20 8.86 18.76 15.20
C ASP A 20 7.88 17.65 14.83
N ALA A 21 7.46 17.64 13.57
CA ALA A 21 6.60 16.58 13.07
C ALA A 21 7.32 15.23 13.23
N PRO A 22 6.67 14.20 13.82
CA PRO A 22 7.26 12.88 13.93
C PRO A 22 7.28 12.23 12.53
N ILE A 23 8.33 12.49 11.75
CA ILE A 23 8.50 11.94 10.41
C ILE A 23 8.79 10.43 10.56
N PRO A 24 7.92 9.53 10.04
CA PRO A 24 8.14 8.10 10.18
C PRO A 24 9.42 7.68 9.47
N LYS A 25 10.29 6.92 10.16
CA LYS A 25 11.50 6.37 9.52
C LYS A 25 11.08 5.22 8.61
N ILE A 26 11.57 5.22 7.35
CA ILE A 26 11.23 4.17 6.38
C ILE A 26 12.09 2.94 6.64
N ILE A 27 11.45 1.78 6.80
CA ILE A 27 12.09 0.46 6.86
C ILE A 27 11.85 -0.22 5.53
N TYR A 28 12.91 -0.62 4.84
CA TYR A 28 12.84 -1.38 3.60
C TYR A 28 12.92 -2.87 3.89
N VAL A 29 12.08 -3.66 3.21
CA VAL A 29 12.13 -5.12 3.26
C VAL A 29 12.92 -5.65 2.08
N LYS A 30 14.04 -6.32 2.33
CA LYS A 30 14.89 -6.90 1.29
C LYS A 30 15.66 -8.10 1.85
N ASN A 31 15.74 -9.19 1.10
CA ASN A 31 16.62 -10.29 1.47
C ASN A 31 18.08 -9.92 1.13
N SER A 32 18.94 -9.81 2.15
CA SER A 32 20.37 -9.55 2.00
C SER A 32 21.19 -10.55 2.83
N GLU A 33 22.45 -10.74 2.43
CA GLU A 33 23.38 -11.69 3.07
C GLU A 33 22.78 -13.09 3.25
N ASN A 34 22.24 -13.67 2.16
CA ASN A 34 21.66 -15.02 2.14
C ASN A 34 20.59 -15.26 3.22
N GLY A 35 19.69 -14.31 3.42
CA GLY A 35 18.57 -14.41 4.36
C GLY A 35 18.88 -13.94 5.78
N LYS A 36 20.07 -13.40 6.04
CA LYS A 36 20.50 -12.98 7.38
C LYS A 36 19.89 -11.64 7.81
N TYR A 37 19.85 -10.65 6.91
CA TYR A 37 19.26 -9.34 7.21
C TYR A 37 18.14 -9.03 6.23
N LEU A 38 16.96 -8.74 6.80
CA LEU A 38 15.69 -8.68 6.06
C LEU A 38 15.03 -7.29 6.14
N TRP A 39 15.50 -6.49 7.09
CA TRP A 39 15.05 -5.14 7.37
C TRP A 39 16.22 -4.17 7.18
N HIS A 40 15.97 -3.05 6.52
CA HIS A 40 17.01 -2.06 6.26
C HIS A 40 16.50 -0.64 6.46
N PHE A 41 17.31 0.21 7.06
CA PHE A 41 17.21 1.65 6.84
C PHE A 41 17.97 2.02 5.56
N TRP A 42 17.67 3.19 5.00
CA TRP A 42 18.50 3.77 3.94
C TRP A 42 19.45 4.79 4.55
N ASN A 43 20.75 4.53 4.46
CA ASN A 43 21.77 5.50 4.80
C ASN A 43 22.00 6.40 3.58
N HIS A 44 21.55 7.66 3.69
CA HIS A 44 21.65 8.64 2.59
C HIS A 44 23.08 9.16 2.41
N SER A 45 23.85 9.24 3.49
CA SER A 45 25.25 9.71 3.44
C SER A 45 26.14 8.73 2.70
N GLU A 46 25.94 7.43 2.91
CA GLU A 46 26.72 6.37 2.27
C GLU A 46 26.01 5.77 1.04
N ASN A 47 24.81 6.24 0.72
CA ASN A 47 23.95 5.77 -0.36
C ASN A 47 23.79 4.23 -0.41
N LYS A 48 23.61 3.60 0.76
CA LYS A 48 23.55 2.14 0.90
C LYS A 48 22.51 1.71 1.94
N PRO A 49 21.96 0.49 1.83
CA PRO A 49 21.09 -0.06 2.87
C PRO A 49 21.90 -0.35 4.14
N GLU A 50 21.36 0.05 5.29
CA GLU A 50 21.88 -0.22 6.62
C GLU A 50 21.01 -1.30 7.27
N ALA A 51 21.60 -2.44 7.63
CA ALA A 51 20.85 -3.59 8.16
C ALA A 51 20.32 -3.34 9.57
N ILE A 52 19.10 -3.80 9.84
CA ILE A 52 18.55 -3.93 11.18
C ILE A 52 18.67 -5.40 11.59
N TYR A 53 19.36 -5.65 12.70
CA TYR A 53 19.77 -6.99 13.13
C TYR A 53 18.67 -7.83 13.81
N HIS A 54 17.49 -7.24 14.05
CA HIS A 54 16.33 -7.95 14.59
C HIS A 54 15.54 -8.63 13.48
N GLN A 55 14.98 -9.80 13.74
CA GLN A 55 14.17 -10.54 12.76
C GLN A 55 12.68 -10.18 12.78
N ALA A 56 12.22 -9.56 13.87
CA ALA A 56 10.82 -9.21 14.05
C ALA A 56 10.69 -7.82 14.69
N ILE A 57 9.55 -7.17 14.41
CA ILE A 57 9.12 -5.95 15.07
C ILE A 57 7.73 -6.18 15.67
N ARG A 58 7.56 -5.79 16.94
CA ARG A 58 6.25 -5.73 17.58
C ARG A 58 5.74 -4.29 17.50
N CYS A 59 4.54 -4.10 16.98
CA CYS A 59 3.99 -2.78 16.67
C CYS A 59 2.47 -2.79 16.57
N PHE A 60 1.86 -1.62 16.71
CA PHE A 60 0.49 -1.37 16.26
C PHE A 60 0.51 -1.08 14.76
N VAL A 61 -0.36 -1.73 13.99
CA VAL A 61 -0.54 -1.42 12.57
C VAL A 61 -1.61 -0.34 12.46
N SER A 62 -1.27 0.83 11.94
CA SER A 62 -2.18 1.99 11.91
C SER A 62 -2.75 2.28 10.53
N GLY A 63 -2.15 1.75 9.46
CA GLY A 63 -2.63 2.01 8.10
C GLY A 63 -1.80 1.33 7.02
N LEU A 64 -2.38 1.28 5.82
CA LEU A 64 -1.75 0.82 4.59
C LEU A 64 -1.90 1.87 3.49
N GLU A 65 -0.87 1.95 2.66
CA GLU A 65 -0.85 2.80 1.49
C GLU A 65 -0.17 2.06 0.34
N ILE A 66 -0.66 2.22 -0.89
CA ILE A 66 0.05 1.77 -2.09
C ILE A 66 0.63 3.01 -2.75
N VAL A 67 1.95 3.04 -2.87
CA VAL A 67 2.71 4.18 -3.37
C VAL A 67 3.38 3.79 -4.68
N ALA A 68 3.13 4.59 -5.72
CA ALA A 68 3.91 4.54 -6.95
C ALA A 68 5.30 5.16 -6.72
N LYS A 69 6.36 4.43 -7.06
CA LYS A 69 7.72 4.97 -7.14
C LYS A 69 8.33 4.66 -8.50
N GLU A 70 9.05 5.63 -9.06
CA GLU A 70 9.90 5.39 -10.23
C GLU A 70 11.19 4.70 -9.80
N PHE A 71 11.53 3.62 -10.51
CA PHE A 71 12.77 2.88 -10.31
C PHE A 71 13.26 2.38 -11.68
N LEU A 72 14.43 2.82 -12.12
CA LEU A 72 14.99 2.49 -13.44
C LEU A 72 14.03 2.81 -14.58
N GLU A 73 13.42 4.01 -14.58
CA GLU A 73 12.42 4.48 -15.57
C GLU A 73 11.15 3.60 -15.68
N LYS A 74 11.01 2.62 -14.78
CA LYS A 74 9.83 1.79 -14.64
C LYS A 74 9.12 2.18 -13.37
N GLU A 75 7.81 2.29 -13.46
CA GLU A 75 6.99 2.46 -12.26
C GLU A 75 6.91 1.14 -11.50
N VAL A 76 7.15 1.21 -10.20
CA VAL A 76 7.00 0.08 -9.30
C VAL A 76 6.06 0.48 -8.17
N LEU A 77 4.97 -0.27 -8.03
CA LEU A 77 4.04 -0.11 -6.93
C LEU A 77 4.61 -0.73 -5.65
N LYS A 78 4.54 0.02 -4.56
CA LYS A 78 5.07 -0.35 -3.25
C LYS A 78 3.95 -0.35 -2.24
N LEU A 79 3.83 -1.44 -1.48
CA LEU A 79 3.04 -1.46 -0.26
C LEU A 79 3.83 -0.70 0.82
N ARG A 80 3.18 0.26 1.47
CA ARG A 80 3.67 0.95 2.65
C ARG A 80 2.73 0.63 3.81
N ILE A 81 3.30 0.09 4.88
CA ILE A 81 2.60 -0.25 6.12
C ILE A 81 3.03 0.76 7.17
N GLN A 82 2.06 1.53 7.66
CA GLN A 82 2.28 2.47 8.75
C GLN A 82 2.16 1.73 10.07
N VAL A 83 3.20 1.81 10.89
CA VAL A 83 3.26 1.11 12.18
C VAL A 83 3.78 2.04 13.28
N LEU A 84 3.28 1.83 14.49
CA LEU A 84 3.77 2.48 15.69
C LEU A 84 4.42 1.42 16.60
N ALA A 85 5.72 1.57 16.86
CA ALA A 85 6.47 0.76 17.82
C ALA A 85 7.02 1.67 18.93
N ASP A 86 8.34 1.66 19.18
CA ASP A 86 8.99 2.67 20.04
C ASP A 86 8.88 4.09 19.47
N LYS A 87 8.71 4.20 18.14
CA LYS A 87 8.41 5.42 17.38
C LYS A 87 7.64 5.05 16.10
N PRO A 88 7.10 6.02 15.34
CA PRO A 88 6.43 5.71 14.08
C PRO A 88 7.42 5.26 13.00
N TYR A 89 7.06 4.20 12.28
CA TYR A 89 7.78 3.69 11.11
C TYR A 89 6.87 3.51 9.91
N SER A 90 7.47 3.51 8.72
CA SER A 90 6.81 3.11 7.47
C SER A 90 7.57 1.94 6.86
N ILE A 91 7.01 0.73 6.98
CA ILE A 91 7.58 -0.47 6.37
C ILE A 91 7.21 -0.48 4.89
N GLN A 92 8.19 -0.59 4.00
CA GLN A 92 7.99 -0.51 2.56
C GLN A 92 8.51 -1.76 1.84
N SER A 93 7.68 -2.33 0.97
CA SER A 93 8.03 -3.44 0.08
C SER A 93 7.31 -3.33 -1.27
N GLY A 94 7.69 -4.14 -2.27
CA GLY A 94 6.90 -4.28 -3.51
C GLY A 94 5.53 -4.88 -3.22
N ILE A 95 4.46 -4.35 -3.82
CA ILE A 95 3.09 -4.86 -3.56
C ILE A 95 2.94 -6.34 -3.93
N ASP A 96 3.57 -6.78 -5.03
CA ASP A 96 3.52 -8.16 -5.49
C ASP A 96 4.55 -9.09 -4.81
N SER A 97 5.34 -8.58 -3.85
CA SER A 97 6.34 -9.39 -3.16
C SER A 97 5.69 -10.47 -2.28
N ILE A 98 6.41 -11.58 -2.06
CA ILE A 98 5.99 -12.64 -1.13
C ILE A 98 5.73 -12.08 0.27
N PHE A 99 6.57 -11.16 0.75
CA PHE A 99 6.36 -10.44 2.00
C PHE A 99 4.99 -9.78 2.07
N SER A 100 4.66 -8.95 1.07
CA SER A 100 3.39 -8.20 1.02
C SER A 100 2.19 -9.13 0.96
N ARG A 101 2.28 -10.21 0.18
CA ARG A 101 1.23 -11.25 0.11
C ARG A 101 1.01 -11.92 1.46
N CYS A 102 2.06 -12.44 2.09
CA CYS A 102 1.98 -13.06 3.40
C CYS A 102 1.39 -12.11 4.45
N PHE A 103 1.85 -10.86 4.49
CA PHE A 103 1.38 -9.86 5.44
C PHE A 103 -0.12 -9.57 5.25
N LEU A 104 -0.56 -9.24 4.03
CA LEU A 104 -1.94 -8.87 3.74
C LEU A 104 -2.90 -10.04 3.95
N LEU A 105 -2.54 -11.25 3.53
CA LEU A 105 -3.35 -12.46 3.73
C LEU A 105 -3.47 -12.85 5.20
N SER A 106 -2.47 -12.55 6.03
CA SER A 106 -2.55 -12.77 7.48
C SER A 106 -3.41 -11.69 8.14
N LEU A 107 -3.18 -10.42 7.79
CA LEU A 107 -3.84 -9.27 8.43
C LEU A 107 -5.36 -9.29 8.21
N VAL A 108 -5.83 -9.67 7.01
CA VAL A 108 -7.26 -9.71 6.69
C VAL A 108 -8.04 -10.76 7.49
N LYS A 109 -7.37 -11.70 8.16
CA LYS A 109 -8.01 -12.71 9.02
C LYS A 109 -8.32 -12.19 10.43
N LEU A 110 -7.82 -11.01 10.80
CA LEU A 110 -8.07 -10.41 12.09
C LEU A 110 -9.43 -9.72 12.17
N SER A 111 -10.03 -9.71 13.36
CA SER A 111 -11.19 -8.87 13.68
C SER A 111 -10.80 -7.39 13.90
N PRO A 112 -11.75 -6.44 13.81
CA PRO A 112 -11.52 -5.03 14.10
C PRO A 112 -10.97 -4.75 15.50
N GLU A 113 -11.23 -5.63 16.47
CA GLU A 113 -10.69 -5.56 17.83
C GLU A 113 -9.25 -6.06 17.85
N GLN A 114 -8.98 -7.21 17.22
CA GLN A 114 -7.63 -7.79 17.18
C GLN A 114 -6.63 -6.93 16.42
N VAL A 115 -7.06 -6.19 15.39
CA VAL A 115 -6.16 -5.32 14.61
C VAL A 115 -5.69 -4.09 15.41
N LYS A 116 -6.41 -3.73 16.48
CA LYS A 116 -6.05 -2.64 17.41
C LYS A 116 -5.03 -3.07 18.47
N GLU A 117 -4.86 -4.37 18.65
CA GLU A 117 -3.86 -4.94 19.56
C GLU A 117 -2.46 -4.96 18.91
N PRO A 118 -1.37 -4.97 19.70
CA PRO A 118 -0.03 -5.04 19.14
C PRO A 118 0.20 -6.38 18.42
N LEU A 119 0.74 -6.32 17.22
CA LEU A 119 1.09 -7.46 16.37
C LEU A 119 2.60 -7.60 16.26
N THR A 120 3.10 -8.82 16.10
CA THR A 120 4.50 -9.06 15.78
C THR A 120 4.64 -9.45 14.32
N ILE A 121 5.40 -8.65 13.55
CA ILE A 121 5.75 -8.90 12.15
C ILE A 121 7.15 -9.52 12.14
N ALA A 122 7.25 -10.82 11.87
CA ALA A 122 8.52 -11.55 11.79
C ALA A 122 8.86 -11.88 10.33
N LEU A 123 10.13 -11.76 9.97
CA LEU A 123 10.62 -12.07 8.63
C LEU A 123 11.48 -13.32 8.59
N ARG A 124 11.39 -14.03 7.46
CA ARG A 124 12.31 -15.13 7.12
C ARG A 124 12.80 -14.97 5.69
N GLY A 125 14.11 -15.00 5.47
CA GLY A 125 14.71 -15.06 4.15
C GLY A 125 14.90 -16.50 3.67
N ASN A 126 14.93 -16.73 2.36
CA ASN A 126 15.47 -17.96 1.81
C ASN A 126 17.00 -17.86 1.63
N ASP A 127 17.63 -19.03 1.59
CA ASP A 127 19.02 -19.18 1.16
C ASP A 127 19.13 -19.00 -0.36
N THR A 128 19.93 -18.02 -0.78
CA THR A 128 20.19 -17.65 -2.16
C THR A 128 21.45 -18.30 -2.75
N SER A 129 22.26 -18.98 -1.93
CA SER A 129 23.50 -19.64 -2.39
C SER A 129 23.26 -20.73 -3.44
N LYS A 130 22.04 -21.28 -3.48
CA LYS A 130 21.60 -22.32 -4.43
C LYS A 130 20.99 -21.76 -5.72
N GLY A 131 21.15 -20.47 -6.01
CA GLY A 131 20.61 -19.83 -7.23
C GLY A 131 19.13 -19.46 -7.15
N ASN A 132 18.48 -19.61 -5.99
CA ASN A 132 17.10 -19.17 -5.80
C ASN A 132 17.04 -17.63 -5.74
N PRO A 133 15.97 -17.01 -6.27
CA PRO A 133 15.78 -15.58 -6.15
C PRO A 133 15.61 -15.17 -4.68
N ALA A 134 16.22 -14.06 -4.31
CA ALA A 134 16.19 -13.52 -2.96
C ALA A 134 14.74 -13.16 -2.56
N THR A 135 14.17 -13.95 -1.64
CA THR A 135 12.76 -13.88 -1.24
C THR A 135 12.67 -13.64 0.26
N VAL A 136 11.73 -12.78 0.66
CA VAL A 136 11.38 -12.54 2.07
C VAL A 136 9.96 -13.02 2.32
N PHE A 137 9.80 -13.87 3.33
CA PHE A 137 8.52 -14.33 3.85
C PHE A 137 8.17 -13.54 5.11
N CYS A 138 6.88 -13.35 5.34
CA CYS A 138 6.34 -12.69 6.55
C CYS A 138 5.54 -13.70 7.35
N SER A 139 5.67 -13.65 8.68
CA SER A 139 4.79 -14.32 9.64
C SER A 139 4.24 -13.27 10.60
N LEU A 140 2.92 -13.24 10.76
CA LEU A 140 2.24 -12.32 11.64
C LEU A 140 1.78 -13.07 12.90
N TYR A 141 2.02 -12.49 14.07
CA TYR A 141 1.59 -13.05 15.35
C TYR A 141 0.72 -12.04 16.09
N ASP A 142 -0.29 -12.54 16.79
CA ASP A 142 -1.16 -11.71 17.62
C ASP A 142 -0.47 -11.25 18.92
N SER A 143 -1.20 -10.50 19.75
CA SER A 143 -0.68 -9.97 21.03
C SER A 143 -0.29 -11.06 22.04
N ARG A 144 -0.73 -12.30 21.83
CA ARG A 144 -0.42 -13.49 22.63
C ARG A 144 0.63 -14.38 21.96
N ASP A 145 1.36 -13.88 20.98
CA ASP A 145 2.40 -14.59 20.22
C ASP A 145 1.88 -15.82 19.46
N ARG A 146 0.59 -15.84 19.12
CA ARG A 146 0.01 -16.93 18.31
C ARG A 146 0.13 -16.57 16.84
N TYR A 147 0.63 -17.51 16.04
CA TYR A 147 0.73 -17.37 14.60
C TYR A 147 -0.65 -17.20 13.96
N ILE A 148 -0.80 -16.18 13.12
CA ILE A 148 -2.01 -15.93 12.34
C ILE A 148 -1.85 -16.65 11.00
N SER A 149 -2.55 -17.78 10.88
CA SER A 149 -2.54 -18.57 9.65
C SER A 149 -3.28 -17.88 8.51
N TYR A 150 -2.87 -18.20 7.28
CA TYR A 150 -3.54 -17.76 6.07
C TYR A 150 -3.54 -18.89 5.04
N ASP A 151 -4.47 -18.80 4.09
CA ASP A 151 -4.55 -19.71 2.96
C ASP A 151 -3.79 -19.09 1.79
N TRP A 152 -2.77 -19.78 1.30
CA TRP A 152 -2.00 -19.27 0.17
C TRP A 152 -2.77 -19.47 -1.13
N ASP A 153 -3.02 -18.38 -1.84
CA ASP A 153 -3.58 -18.39 -3.18
C ASP A 153 -2.77 -17.44 -4.07
N ALA A 154 -2.14 -17.99 -5.11
CA ALA A 154 -1.35 -17.20 -6.05
C ALA A 154 -2.23 -16.33 -6.97
N SER A 155 -3.47 -16.78 -7.23
CA SER A 155 -4.43 -16.14 -8.11
C SER A 155 -5.18 -14.98 -7.45
N VAL A 156 -5.14 -14.91 -6.11
CA VAL A 156 -5.80 -13.84 -5.36
C VAL A 156 -5.30 -12.48 -5.83
N ASN A 157 -6.25 -11.57 -6.04
CA ASN A 157 -5.93 -10.20 -6.37
C ASN A 157 -5.42 -9.49 -5.12
N ILE A 158 -4.11 -9.27 -5.03
CA ILE A 158 -3.49 -8.75 -3.81
C ILE A 158 -3.98 -7.35 -3.41
N TYR A 159 -4.41 -6.55 -4.38
CA TYR A 159 -4.90 -5.20 -4.13
C TYR A 159 -6.32 -5.21 -3.52
N SER A 160 -7.16 -6.21 -3.82
CA SER A 160 -8.47 -6.32 -3.15
C SER A 160 -8.29 -6.68 -1.67
N ILE A 161 -7.33 -7.55 -1.37
CA ILE A 161 -6.94 -7.87 0.01
C ILE A 161 -6.35 -6.65 0.71
N ALA A 162 -5.50 -5.87 0.03
CA ALA A 162 -4.97 -4.61 0.57
C ALA A 162 -6.09 -3.61 0.92
N ASN A 163 -7.09 -3.48 0.05
CA ASN A 163 -8.25 -2.63 0.32
C ASN A 163 -9.08 -3.13 1.51
N ALA A 164 -9.33 -4.44 1.60
CA ALA A 164 -10.04 -5.04 2.74
C ALA A 164 -9.28 -4.80 4.06
N CYS A 165 -7.96 -4.94 4.05
CA CYS A 165 -7.11 -4.62 5.20
C CYS A 165 -7.20 -3.13 5.58
N GLN A 166 -7.25 -2.23 4.60
CA GLN A 166 -7.40 -0.79 4.87
C GLN A 166 -8.77 -0.46 5.49
N SER A 167 -9.85 -1.09 5.01
CA SER A 167 -11.17 -0.97 5.64
C SER A 167 -11.16 -1.51 7.07
N LEU A 168 -10.53 -2.66 7.30
CA LEU A 168 -10.36 -3.27 8.62
C LEU A 168 -9.62 -2.33 9.59
N LEU A 169 -8.53 -1.70 9.13
CA LEU A 169 -7.72 -0.78 9.94
C LEU A 169 -8.43 0.56 10.22
N SER A 170 -9.17 1.08 9.25
CA SER A 170 -9.89 2.36 9.39
C SER A 170 -11.19 2.26 10.18
N GLY A 171 -11.66 1.04 10.49
CA GLY A 171 -12.93 0.80 11.16
C GLY A 171 -14.15 1.24 10.33
N GLN A 172 -13.97 1.50 9.04
CA GLN A 172 -15.08 1.76 8.14
C GLN A 172 -15.79 0.44 7.84
N PRO A 173 -17.14 0.37 7.96
CA PRO A 173 -17.87 -0.79 7.49
C PRO A 173 -17.54 -1.01 6.00
N ILE A 174 -17.32 -2.26 5.62
CA ILE A 174 -17.25 -2.66 4.21
C ILE A 174 -18.56 -2.18 3.61
N SER A 175 -18.55 -1.11 2.81
CA SER A 175 -19.77 -0.62 2.18
C SER A 175 -20.43 -1.79 1.47
N PRO A 176 -21.69 -2.14 1.78
CA PRO A 176 -22.44 -3.08 0.97
C PRO A 176 -22.42 -2.58 -0.48
N PRO A 177 -22.47 -3.49 -1.48
CA PRO A 177 -22.75 -3.08 -2.84
C PRO A 177 -23.99 -2.18 -2.81
N GLY A 178 -23.88 -0.98 -3.37
CA GLY A 178 -24.97 0.00 -3.41
C GLY A 178 -26.25 -0.58 -4.03
N PRO A 179 -27.41 0.05 -3.76
CA PRO A 179 -28.72 -0.56 -3.88
C PRO A 179 -28.95 -1.18 -5.25
N GLU A 180 -29.32 -2.44 -5.16
CA GLU A 180 -29.79 -3.34 -6.19
C GLU A 180 -30.96 -2.72 -6.98
N SER A 181 -30.68 -2.32 -8.21
CA SER A 181 -31.69 -2.06 -9.22
C SER A 181 -32.02 -3.38 -9.92
N GLU A 182 -33.11 -4.02 -9.53
CA GLU A 182 -33.79 -5.05 -10.34
C GLU A 182 -35.09 -4.46 -10.94
N PRO A 183 -35.66 -5.00 -12.05
CA PRO A 183 -35.46 -6.37 -12.56
C PRO A 183 -35.30 -6.57 -14.10
N GLN A 184 -34.93 -7.82 -14.43
CA GLN A 184 -35.06 -8.59 -15.71
C GLN A 184 -33.82 -8.60 -16.63
N THR A 185 -33.21 -9.72 -17.08
CA THR A 185 -33.65 -11.12 -17.24
C THR A 185 -32.44 -12.09 -17.39
N LYS A 186 -32.58 -13.34 -16.91
CA LYS A 186 -31.76 -14.58 -17.08
C LYS A 186 -30.64 -14.90 -16.04
N PRO A 187 -30.53 -16.17 -15.61
CA PRO A 187 -29.62 -16.60 -14.53
C PRO A 187 -28.19 -16.82 -15.04
N GLN A 188 -27.37 -15.78 -14.97
CA GLN A 188 -25.92 -15.91 -14.90
C GLN A 188 -25.46 -15.02 -13.75
N THR A 189 -24.74 -15.61 -12.79
CA THR A 189 -24.29 -14.91 -11.58
C THR A 189 -23.44 -13.70 -11.98
N ARG A 190 -23.79 -12.49 -11.54
CA ARG A 190 -23.09 -11.22 -11.82
C ARG A 190 -21.57 -11.29 -11.62
N ALA A 191 -21.12 -12.15 -10.70
CA ALA A 191 -19.71 -12.46 -10.48
C ALA A 191 -19.02 -13.12 -11.68
N GLN A 192 -19.66 -14.11 -12.34
CA GLN A 192 -19.07 -14.79 -13.51
C GLN A 192 -18.99 -13.87 -14.73
N GLN A 193 -20.02 -13.05 -14.95
CA GLN A 193 -20.00 -12.05 -16.03
C GLN A 193 -18.92 -10.99 -15.80
N SER A 194 -18.65 -10.61 -14.52
CA SER A 194 -17.58 -9.68 -14.19
C SER A 194 -16.18 -10.26 -14.44
N GLU A 195 -15.97 -11.56 -14.18
CA GLU A 195 -14.69 -12.23 -14.42
C GLU A 195 -14.39 -12.46 -15.90
N ASP A 196 -15.39 -12.84 -16.69
CA ASP A 196 -15.26 -13.03 -18.14
C ASP A 196 -15.01 -11.69 -18.86
N TRP A 197 -15.64 -10.62 -18.36
CA TRP A 197 -15.40 -9.26 -18.85
C TRP A 197 -13.97 -8.78 -18.61
N ILE A 198 -13.41 -9.01 -17.42
CA ILE A 198 -12.02 -8.61 -17.11
C ILE A 198 -11.02 -9.25 -18.09
N LYS A 199 -11.37 -10.40 -18.66
CA LYS A 199 -10.57 -11.11 -19.67
C LYS A 199 -10.96 -10.78 -21.12
N SER A 200 -12.00 -9.98 -21.34
CA SER A 200 -12.49 -9.65 -22.67
C SER A 200 -11.59 -8.65 -23.38
N HIS A 201 -11.57 -8.69 -24.71
CA HIS A 201 -10.90 -7.69 -25.53
C HIS A 201 -11.48 -6.27 -25.33
N GLU A 202 -12.75 -6.19 -24.96
CA GLU A 202 -13.47 -4.93 -24.77
C GLU A 202 -12.99 -4.20 -23.50
N SER A 203 -12.80 -4.91 -22.38
CA SER A 203 -12.25 -4.30 -21.17
C SER A 203 -10.81 -3.80 -21.38
N PHE A 204 -10.02 -4.54 -22.18
CA PHE A 204 -8.67 -4.14 -22.54
C PHE A 204 -8.65 -2.83 -23.35
N GLU A 205 -9.52 -2.68 -24.35
CA GLU A 205 -9.58 -1.45 -25.14
C GLU A 205 -10.06 -0.25 -24.30
N ILE A 206 -10.99 -0.45 -23.36
CA ILE A 206 -11.42 0.61 -22.44
C ILE A 206 -10.30 1.00 -21.46
N LEU A 207 -9.56 0.03 -20.91
CA LEU A 207 -8.39 0.30 -20.05
C LEU A 207 -7.28 1.06 -20.80
N LYS A 208 -7.08 0.73 -22.07
CA LYS A 208 -6.16 1.45 -22.95
C LYS A 208 -6.63 2.88 -23.21
N GLN A 209 -7.93 3.08 -23.47
CA GLN A 209 -8.48 4.42 -23.69
C GLN A 209 -8.43 5.27 -22.41
N THR A 210 -8.80 4.73 -21.24
CA THR A 210 -8.68 5.46 -19.97
C THR A 210 -7.23 5.87 -19.70
N SER A 211 -6.25 5.06 -20.13
CA SER A 211 -4.83 5.42 -20.01
C SER A 211 -4.45 6.60 -20.91
N LYS A 212 -4.97 6.67 -22.14
CA LYS A 212 -4.78 7.83 -23.02
C LYS A 212 -5.43 9.10 -22.46
N GLU A 213 -6.61 8.99 -21.89
CA GLU A 213 -7.31 10.15 -21.31
C GLU A 213 -6.59 10.68 -20.06
N LEU A 214 -6.08 9.80 -19.19
CA LEU A 214 -5.25 10.23 -18.06
C LEU A 214 -3.98 10.95 -18.52
N GLN A 215 -3.35 10.49 -19.61
CA GLN A 215 -2.23 11.19 -20.24
C GLN A 215 -2.65 12.55 -20.80
N ARG A 216 -3.79 12.64 -21.50
CA ARG A 216 -4.35 13.90 -22.03
C ARG A 216 -4.56 14.93 -20.93
N LEU A 217 -5.09 14.50 -19.78
CA LEU A 217 -5.35 15.35 -18.63
C LEU A 217 -4.09 15.70 -17.82
N ARG A 218 -2.93 15.11 -18.18
CA ARG A 218 -1.68 15.19 -17.41
C ARG A 218 -1.87 14.75 -15.95
N TRP A 219 -2.84 13.88 -15.69
CA TRP A 219 -3.05 13.33 -14.36
C TRP A 219 -1.88 12.43 -14.02
N SER A 220 -1.25 12.70 -12.88
CA SER A 220 -0.32 11.75 -12.30
C SER A 220 -1.08 10.49 -11.90
N LYS A 221 -0.36 9.39 -11.72
CA LYS A 221 -0.98 8.15 -11.27
C LYS A 221 -1.55 8.28 -9.85
N GLN A 222 -1.00 9.18 -9.03
CA GLN A 222 -1.56 9.55 -7.72
C GLN A 222 -2.89 10.29 -7.86
N ASP A 223 -3.01 11.21 -8.82
CA ASP A 223 -4.30 11.88 -9.11
C ASP A 223 -5.35 10.87 -9.56
N GLY A 224 -4.96 9.91 -10.40
CA GLY A 224 -5.82 8.81 -10.81
C GLY A 224 -6.28 7.94 -9.64
N VAL A 225 -5.38 7.50 -8.76
CA VAL A 225 -5.73 6.71 -7.57
C VAL A 225 -6.62 7.51 -6.61
N LYS A 226 -6.28 8.78 -6.36
CA LYS A 226 -7.07 9.68 -5.51
C LYS A 226 -8.48 9.87 -6.05
N TYR A 227 -8.62 10.08 -7.36
CA TYR A 227 -9.92 10.20 -8.00
C TYR A 227 -10.72 8.89 -7.90
N LEU A 228 -10.09 7.76 -8.20
CA LEU A 228 -10.75 6.45 -8.11
C LEU A 228 -11.22 6.15 -6.69
N GLN A 229 -10.41 6.51 -5.70
CA GLN A 229 -10.75 6.33 -4.30
C GLN A 229 -11.87 7.27 -3.87
N GLN A 230 -11.84 8.53 -4.32
CA GLN A 230 -12.86 9.52 -3.99
C GLN A 230 -14.21 9.24 -4.66
N VAL A 231 -14.22 8.77 -5.91
CA VAL A 231 -15.44 8.62 -6.73
C VAL A 231 -16.02 7.22 -6.66
N TYR A 232 -15.18 6.18 -6.62
CA TYR A 232 -15.61 4.78 -6.65
C TYR A 232 -15.24 4.00 -5.38
N GLY A 233 -14.48 4.59 -4.45
CA GLY A 233 -13.92 3.87 -3.31
C GLY A 233 -12.91 2.79 -3.72
N LYS A 234 -12.35 2.87 -4.94
CA LYS A 234 -11.42 1.89 -5.50
C LYS A 234 -10.04 2.48 -5.67
N ILE A 235 -9.02 1.69 -5.40
CA ILE A 235 -7.62 2.14 -5.49
C ILE A 235 -6.99 1.88 -6.88
N SER A 236 -7.68 1.17 -7.76
CA SER A 236 -7.24 0.93 -9.13
C SER A 236 -8.44 0.72 -10.04
N ARG A 237 -8.30 1.20 -11.27
CA ARG A 237 -9.30 1.11 -12.34
C ARG A 237 -9.55 -0.33 -12.82
N GLN A 238 -8.68 -1.27 -12.44
CA GLN A 238 -8.90 -2.71 -12.60
C GLN A 238 -9.97 -3.27 -11.64
N PHE A 239 -10.34 -2.53 -10.59
CA PHE A 239 -11.41 -2.88 -9.64
C PHE A 239 -12.75 -2.25 -9.97
N LEU A 240 -12.83 -1.50 -11.06
CA LEU A 240 -14.08 -0.95 -11.53
C LEU A 240 -14.89 -2.06 -12.17
N THR A 241 -16.19 -2.11 -11.86
CA THR A 241 -17.12 -2.93 -12.64
C THR A 241 -17.14 -2.47 -14.10
N PRO A 242 -17.70 -3.26 -15.05
CA PRO A 242 -17.83 -2.81 -16.43
C PRO A 242 -18.50 -1.43 -16.55
N GLU A 243 -19.55 -1.19 -15.75
CA GLU A 243 -20.28 0.07 -15.71
C GLU A 243 -19.44 1.19 -15.12
N GLU A 244 -18.74 0.94 -14.01
CA GLU A 244 -17.85 1.91 -13.37
C GLU A 244 -16.66 2.26 -14.26
N LEU A 245 -16.12 1.31 -15.02
CA LEU A 245 -14.98 1.55 -15.92
C LEU A 245 -15.39 2.40 -17.13
N LEU A 246 -16.59 2.14 -17.67
CA LEU A 246 -17.19 2.97 -18.72
C LEU A 246 -17.55 4.37 -18.21
N ASP A 247 -18.13 4.47 -17.02
CA ASP A 247 -18.41 5.74 -16.36
C ASP A 247 -17.12 6.53 -16.10
N PHE A 248 -16.08 5.86 -15.63
CA PHE A 248 -14.76 6.46 -15.43
C PHE A 248 -14.18 7.00 -16.74
N LEU A 249 -14.24 6.23 -17.83
CA LEU A 249 -13.82 6.72 -19.14
C LEU A 249 -14.61 7.96 -19.58
N LYS A 250 -15.94 7.95 -19.44
CA LYS A 250 -16.79 9.10 -19.79
C LYS A 250 -16.44 10.34 -18.98
N ARG A 251 -16.20 10.20 -17.67
CA ARG A 251 -15.77 11.31 -16.80
C ARG A 251 -14.41 11.86 -17.19
N LEU A 252 -13.44 10.99 -17.51
CA LEU A 252 -12.15 11.44 -18.00
C LEU A 252 -12.29 12.26 -19.28
N GLN A 253 -13.12 11.80 -20.22
CA GLN A 253 -13.39 12.50 -21.48
C GLN A 253 -14.11 13.84 -21.30
N SER A 254 -14.89 14.02 -20.23
CA SER A 254 -15.60 15.27 -19.97
C SER A 254 -14.73 16.37 -19.34
N PHE A 255 -13.53 16.04 -18.82
CA PHE A 255 -12.62 17.06 -18.31
C PHE A 255 -11.95 17.85 -19.46
N PRO A 256 -11.85 19.18 -19.34
CA PRO A 256 -11.17 20.01 -20.33
C PRO A 256 -9.70 19.61 -20.44
N THR A 257 -9.15 19.65 -21.65
CA THR A 257 -7.71 19.46 -21.86
C THR A 257 -6.99 20.68 -21.27
N PRO A 258 -5.94 20.52 -20.43
CA PRO A 258 -5.18 21.65 -19.93
C PRO A 258 -4.54 22.42 -21.10
N ASP A 259 -4.85 23.71 -21.25
CA ASP A 259 -4.24 24.57 -22.27
C ASP A 259 -2.76 24.83 -21.95
N ASN A 260 -1.96 25.00 -23.00
CA ASN A 260 -0.50 25.13 -22.93
C ASN A 260 -0.01 26.56 -22.61
N GLU A 261 -0.86 27.41 -22.04
CA GLU A 261 -0.54 28.82 -21.76
C GLU A 261 -0.54 29.07 -20.26
N ASN A 262 0.65 29.05 -19.65
CA ASN A 262 1.11 29.89 -18.53
C ASN A 262 2.39 29.29 -17.90
N MET A 263 3.46 29.26 -18.70
CA MET A 263 4.85 29.19 -18.21
C MET A 263 5.68 30.33 -18.81
N GLU A 264 5.16 31.55 -18.75
CA GLU A 264 5.97 32.78 -18.86
C GLU A 264 5.33 33.84 -17.96
N GLU A 265 5.68 33.83 -16.66
CA GLU A 265 5.76 35.02 -15.79
C GLU A 265 5.90 34.59 -14.33
N THR A 266 7.12 34.22 -13.92
CA THR A 266 7.73 34.77 -12.69
C THR A 266 9.23 34.47 -12.71
N VAL A 267 9.94 35.21 -13.57
CA VAL A 267 11.27 35.68 -13.21
C VAL A 267 11.03 37.00 -12.49
N PHE A 268 11.20 37.00 -11.16
CA PHE A 268 11.88 38.05 -10.38
C PHE A 268 12.15 37.48 -8.98
#